data_AF-A0A7J6AKI2-F1
#
_entry.id   AF-A0A7J6AKI2-F1
#
_cell.length_a   1.000
_cell.length_b   1.000
_cell.length_c   1.000
_cell.angle_alpha   90.00
_cell.angle_beta   90.00
_cell.angle_gamma   90.00
#
_symmetry.space_group_name_H-M   'P 1'
#
loop_
_entity.id
_entity.type
_entity.pdbx_description
1 polymer ?
#
loop_
_entity_poly.entity_id
_entity_poly.type
_entity_poly.pdbx_seq_one_letter_code
_entity_poly.pdbx_strand_id
1 'polypeptide(L)'
;MDIVVHTFSTYPELNSSIKMEVGIEDCLHIEFEYNKSKYHLKDVIVGKIYFLLVRIKIKHMEIDIIKRETTGTGPNVYHENDTIAKYEIMDGAPVRGESIPIRLFLAPTMREINKKFSVRYYLNLVLIDEEERCYFKQQVHAVKV
;
A
#
# COMPACT_ATOMS: atom_id res chain seq x y z
N MET A 1 -17.24 -32.21 9.47
CA MET A 1 -18.10 -31.11 8.98
C MET A 1 -17.43 -29.85 9.45
N ASP A 2 -16.90 -29.08 8.53
CA ASP A 2 -16.10 -27.91 8.86
C ASP A 2 -17.02 -26.69 8.88
N ILE A 3 -16.78 -25.77 9.82
CA ILE A 3 -17.54 -24.53 9.98
C ILE A 3 -16.60 -23.34 9.82
N VAL A 4 -17.09 -22.28 9.19
CA VAL A 4 -16.34 -21.03 9.00
C VAL A 4 -16.80 -20.01 10.03
N VAL A 5 -15.85 -19.35 10.70
CA VAL A 5 -16.12 -18.33 11.72
C VAL A 5 -15.63 -16.97 11.24
N HIS A 6 -16.50 -15.96 11.29
CA HIS A 6 -16.17 -14.57 11.01
C HIS A 6 -16.14 -13.77 12.31
N THR A 7 -15.13 -12.91 12.48
CA THR A 7 -15.06 -11.94 13.57
C THR A 7 -15.44 -10.58 13.03
N PHE A 8 -16.37 -9.86 13.65
CA PHE A 8 -16.75 -8.50 13.24
C PHE A 8 -16.14 -7.48 14.18
N SER A 9 -15.55 -6.40 13.64
CA SER A 9 -15.09 -5.26 14.43
C SER A 9 -15.83 -3.97 14.07
N THR A 10 -15.98 -3.08 15.06
CA THR A 10 -16.45 -1.70 14.88
C THR A 10 -15.37 -0.73 15.36
N TYR A 11 -15.05 0.29 14.56
CA TYR A 11 -14.06 1.30 14.92
C TYR A 11 -14.63 2.71 14.76
N PRO A 12 -14.23 3.66 15.62
CA PRO A 12 -14.52 5.08 15.39
C PRO A 12 -13.81 5.55 14.12
N GLU A 13 -14.50 6.33 13.29
CA GLU A 13 -13.96 6.98 12.10
C GLU A 13 -13.01 8.12 12.47
N LEU A 14 -11.87 7.78 13.07
CA LEU A 14 -10.75 8.71 13.18
C LEU A 14 -10.05 8.75 11.83
N ASN A 15 -10.57 9.60 10.94
CA ASN A 15 -10.03 9.86 9.61
C ASN A 15 -8.81 10.80 9.74
N SER A 16 -7.64 10.26 10.05
CA SER A 16 -6.38 10.97 9.84
C SER A 16 -5.85 10.61 8.45
N SER A 17 -5.68 11.60 7.57
CA SER A 17 -4.98 11.35 6.32
C SER A 17 -3.54 10.93 6.62
N ILE A 18 -3.02 10.00 5.82
CA ILE A 18 -1.62 9.61 5.89
C ILE A 18 -0.96 10.00 4.58
N LYS A 19 0.29 10.43 4.70
CA LYS A 19 1.17 10.76 3.60
C LYS A 19 2.30 9.75 3.51
N MET A 20 2.52 9.25 2.29
CA MET A 20 3.67 8.45 1.91
C MET A 20 4.48 9.22 0.87
N GLU A 21 5.75 9.48 1.16
CA GLU A 21 6.63 10.25 0.28
C GLU A 21 7.73 9.38 -0.32
N VAL A 22 8.00 9.61 -1.61
CA VAL A 22 9.14 9.08 -2.35
C VAL A 22 9.95 10.26 -2.84
N GLY A 23 11.15 10.41 -2.28
CA GLY A 23 12.06 11.51 -2.57
C GLY A 23 13.43 10.99 -2.98
N ILE A 24 13.95 11.54 -4.08
CA ILE A 24 15.35 11.49 -4.47
C ILE A 24 15.82 12.93 -4.48
N GLU A 25 16.86 13.23 -3.71
CA GLU A 25 17.41 14.58 -3.58
C GLU A 25 17.64 15.21 -4.96
N ASP A 26 17.15 16.43 -5.12
CA ASP A 26 17.22 17.25 -6.35
C ASP A 26 16.70 16.61 -7.64
N CYS A 27 16.04 15.46 -7.58
CA CYS A 27 15.65 14.66 -8.74
C CYS A 27 14.15 14.37 -8.80
N LEU A 28 13.57 13.92 -7.69
CA LEU A 28 12.20 13.41 -7.67
C LEU A 28 11.59 13.65 -6.30
N HIS A 29 10.35 14.15 -6.25
CA HIS A 29 9.58 14.23 -5.03
C HIS A 29 8.11 13.99 -5.36
N ILE A 30 7.59 12.85 -4.92
CA ILE A 30 6.20 12.44 -5.06
C ILE A 30 5.60 12.23 -3.68
N GLU A 31 4.41 12.78 -3.47
CA GLU A 31 3.61 12.53 -2.27
C GLU A 31 2.36 11.74 -2.65
N PHE A 32 2.09 10.64 -1.95
CA PHE A 32 0.81 9.94 -2.00
C PHE A 32 0.08 10.13 -0.68
N GLU A 33 -1.03 10.86 -0.72
CA GLU A 33 -1.93 11.08 0.42
C GLU A 33 -3.16 10.18 0.30
N TYR A 34 -3.61 9.56 1.40
CA TYR A 34 -4.84 8.76 1.42
C TYR A 34 -5.61 8.91 2.72
N ASN A 35 -6.91 8.60 2.66
CA ASN A 35 -7.92 9.09 3.60
C ASN A 35 -7.94 8.43 4.99
N LYS A 36 -7.45 7.19 5.14
CA LYS A 36 -7.48 6.45 6.43
C LYS A 36 -6.24 5.59 6.66
N SER A 37 -5.91 5.37 7.93
CA SER A 37 -4.88 4.41 8.38
C SER A 37 -5.39 2.99 8.57
N LYS A 38 -6.71 2.87 8.68
CA LYS A 38 -7.43 1.62 8.91
C LYS A 38 -8.61 1.58 7.97
N TYR A 39 -8.80 0.42 7.37
CA TYR A 39 -9.88 0.19 6.42
C TYR A 39 -10.62 -1.09 6.78
N HIS A 40 -11.94 -1.08 6.58
CA HIS A 40 -12.74 -2.28 6.57
C HIS A 40 -12.48 -3.10 5.29
N LEU A 41 -12.82 -4.39 5.29
CA LEU A 41 -12.57 -5.30 4.16
C LEU A 41 -13.30 -4.93 2.86
N LYS A 42 -14.35 -4.10 2.98
CA LYS A 42 -15.14 -3.58 1.86
C LYS A 42 -14.92 -2.09 1.63
N ASP A 43 -13.99 -1.49 2.37
CA ASP A 43 -13.65 -0.09 2.19
C ASP A 43 -12.86 0.13 0.91
N VAL A 44 -12.82 1.40 0.53
CA VAL A 44 -12.06 1.90 -0.58
C VAL A 44 -11.01 2.86 -0.03
N ILE A 45 -9.75 2.63 -0.42
CA ILE A 45 -8.69 3.61 -0.23
C ILE A 45 -8.91 4.73 -1.24
N VAL A 46 -9.16 5.93 -0.74
CA VAL A 46 -9.29 7.13 -1.57
C VAL A 46 -8.10 8.01 -1.27
N GLY A 47 -7.33 8.32 -2.30
CA GLY A 47 -6.11 9.09 -2.17
C GLY A 47 -5.81 9.92 -3.39
N LYS A 48 -4.66 10.57 -3.35
CA LYS A 48 -4.18 11.45 -4.40
C LYS A 48 -2.66 11.46 -4.40
N ILE A 49 -2.10 11.29 -5.59
CA ILE A 49 -0.66 11.41 -5.84
C ILE A 49 -0.38 12.84 -6.29
N TYR A 50 0.65 13.47 -5.75
CA TYR A 50 1.12 14.80 -6.10
C TYR A 50 2.58 14.73 -6.57
N PHE A 51 2.86 15.33 -7.72
CA PHE A 51 4.20 15.44 -8.28
C PHE A 51 4.84 16.77 -7.90
N LEU A 52 5.59 16.81 -6.80
CA LEU A 52 6.17 18.03 -6.24
C LEU A 52 7.46 18.44 -6.96
N LEU A 53 8.26 17.45 -7.39
CA LEU A 53 9.47 17.62 -8.21
C LEU A 53 9.60 16.43 -9.17
N VAL A 54 9.80 16.71 -10.46
CA VAL A 54 10.07 15.69 -11.48
C VAL A 54 11.19 16.19 -12.39
N ARG A 55 12.41 15.70 -12.17
CA ARG A 55 13.59 15.97 -13.01
C ARG A 55 14.16 14.71 -13.66
N ILE A 56 13.68 13.53 -13.25
CA ILE A 56 13.93 12.25 -13.90
C ILE A 56 12.67 11.88 -14.69
N LYS A 57 12.85 11.29 -15.88
CA LYS A 57 11.75 10.79 -16.68
C LYS A 57 11.27 9.45 -16.13
N ILE A 58 10.00 9.41 -15.76
CA ILE A 58 9.33 8.21 -15.27
C ILE A 58 8.87 7.40 -16.49
N LYS A 59 9.16 6.10 -16.47
CA LYS A 59 8.70 5.14 -17.48
C LYS A 59 7.40 4.48 -17.02
N HIS A 60 7.37 3.99 -15.78
CA HIS A 60 6.22 3.28 -15.22
C HIS A 60 6.00 3.63 -13.76
N MET A 61 4.73 3.67 -13.35
CA MET A 61 4.36 3.86 -11.95
C MET A 61 3.17 2.96 -11.59
N GLU A 62 3.28 2.21 -10.49
CA GLU A 62 2.19 1.35 -9.98
C GLU A 62 2.08 1.41 -8.45
N ILE A 63 0.89 1.07 -7.94
CA ILE A 63 0.66 0.80 -6.51
C ILE A 63 0.25 -0.67 -6.36
N ASP A 64 1.04 -1.43 -5.61
CA ASP A 64 0.69 -2.80 -5.25
C ASP A 64 0.03 -2.87 -3.88
N ILE A 65 -0.90 -3.81 -3.75
CA ILE A 65 -1.39 -4.28 -2.46
C ILE A 65 -0.70 -5.61 -2.16
N ILE A 66 0.20 -5.62 -1.18
CA ILE A 66 0.97 -6.80 -0.80
C ILE A 66 0.43 -7.35 0.53
N LYS A 67 -0.02 -8.60 0.51
CA LYS A 67 -0.32 -9.41 1.69
C LYS A 67 0.99 -10.05 2.16
N ARG A 68 1.38 -9.79 3.40
CA ARG A 68 2.47 -10.52 4.07
C ARG A 68 1.88 -11.41 5.14
N GLU A 69 2.03 -12.71 4.96
CA GLU A 69 1.80 -13.71 5.99
C GLU A 69 3.10 -13.98 6.73
N THR A 70 3.04 -13.99 8.06
CA THR A 70 4.17 -14.33 8.92
C THR A 70 3.74 -15.44 9.84
N THR A 71 4.42 -16.57 9.79
CA THR A 71 4.03 -17.80 10.50
C THR A 71 5.21 -18.32 11.31
N GLY A 72 4.92 -18.89 12.48
CA GLY A 72 5.92 -19.49 13.36
C GLY A 72 6.22 -18.64 14.60
N THR A 73 7.03 -19.20 15.50
CA THR A 73 7.30 -18.65 16.83
C THR A 73 8.76 -18.86 17.23
N GLY A 74 9.36 -17.88 17.89
CA GLY A 74 10.75 -17.97 18.35
C GLY A 74 11.74 -17.89 17.17
N PRO A 75 12.74 -18.78 17.07
CA PRO A 75 13.74 -18.73 16.01
C PRO A 75 13.22 -19.17 14.63
N ASN A 76 12.05 -19.84 14.57
CA ASN A 76 11.49 -20.38 13.32
C ASN A 76 10.36 -19.49 12.82
N VAL A 77 10.69 -18.28 12.35
CA VAL A 77 9.73 -17.34 11.73
C VAL A 77 9.88 -17.41 10.22
N TYR A 78 8.76 -17.60 9.53
CA TYR A 78 8.66 -17.64 8.07
C TYR A 78 7.83 -16.47 7.58
N HIS A 79 8.21 -15.93 6.42
CA HIS A 79 7.50 -14.82 5.78
C HIS A 79 7.12 -15.22 4.36
N GLU A 80 5.83 -15.13 4.04
CA GLU A 80 5.30 -15.28 2.69
C GLU A 80 4.69 -13.94 2.26
N ASN A 81 5.08 -13.45 1.08
CA ASN A 81 4.50 -12.26 0.48
C ASN A 81 3.69 -12.67 -0.75
N ASP A 82 2.51 -12.10 -0.89
CA ASP A 82 1.62 -12.31 -2.02
C ASP A 82 1.12 -10.95 -2.52
N THR A 83 1.25 -10.69 -3.82
CA THR A 83 0.78 -9.45 -4.45
C THR A 83 -0.68 -9.64 -4.86
N ILE A 84 -1.58 -9.11 -4.05
CA ILE A 84 -3.04 -9.31 -4.16
C ILE A 84 -3.63 -8.48 -5.30
N ALA A 85 -3.08 -7.29 -5.53
CA ALA A 85 -3.52 -6.40 -6.59
C ALA A 85 -2.36 -5.52 -7.05
N LYS A 86 -2.38 -5.18 -8.34
CA LYS A 86 -1.50 -4.21 -8.97
C LYS A 86 -2.35 -3.15 -9.65
N TYR A 87 -2.09 -1.90 -9.32
CA TYR A 87 -2.76 -0.76 -9.92
C TYR A 87 -1.73 0.06 -10.69
N GLU A 88 -1.72 -0.11 -12.01
CA GLU A 88 -0.93 0.73 -12.91
C GLU A 88 -1.51 2.14 -12.87
N ILE A 89 -0.67 3.11 -12.51
CA ILE A 89 -1.09 4.50 -12.31
C ILE A 89 -0.83 5.33 -13.56
N MET A 90 0.34 5.13 -14.18
CA MET A 90 0.78 5.97 -15.28
C MET A 90 1.82 5.25 -16.13
N ASP A 91 1.71 5.49 -17.44
CA ASP A 91 2.75 5.29 -18.45
C ASP A 91 3.12 6.67 -19.00
N GLY A 92 4.35 7.15 -18.74
CA GLY A 92 4.84 8.45 -19.23
C GLY A 92 5.36 9.43 -18.16
N ALA A 93 5.64 10.66 -18.61
CA ALA A 93 6.37 11.68 -17.84
C ALA A 93 5.42 12.74 -17.24
N PRO A 94 5.09 12.65 -15.94
CA PRO A 94 4.28 13.67 -15.29
C PRO A 94 5.06 14.96 -15.15
N VAL A 95 4.35 16.08 -15.05
CA VAL A 95 4.97 17.37 -14.78
C VAL A 95 4.76 17.82 -13.34
N ARG A 96 5.66 18.69 -12.87
CA ARG A 96 5.53 19.30 -11.56
C ARG A 96 4.17 19.99 -11.41
N GLY A 97 3.49 19.71 -10.30
CA GLY A 97 2.17 20.25 -9.97
C GLY A 97 1.00 19.39 -10.45
N GLU A 98 1.24 18.36 -11.26
CA GLU A 98 0.20 17.39 -11.60
C GLU A 98 -0.21 16.57 -10.38
N SER A 99 -1.43 16.05 -10.47
CA SER A 99 -1.94 15.15 -9.45
C SER A 99 -2.90 14.12 -10.02
N ILE A 100 -2.83 12.90 -9.51
CA ILE A 100 -3.67 11.78 -9.95
C ILE A 100 -4.55 11.33 -8.78
N PRO A 101 -5.88 11.37 -8.91
CA PRO A 101 -6.77 10.80 -7.92
C PRO A 101 -6.70 9.26 -7.97
N ILE A 102 -6.63 8.64 -6.79
CA ILE A 102 -6.47 7.20 -6.63
C ILE A 102 -7.66 6.61 -5.89
N ARG A 103 -8.16 5.49 -6.38
CA ARG A 103 -9.24 4.73 -5.74
C ARG A 103 -8.93 3.23 -5.80
N LEU A 104 -8.54 2.64 -4.66
CA LEU A 104 -8.17 1.22 -4.56
C LEU A 104 -9.22 0.45 -3.77
N PHE A 105 -9.68 -0.68 -4.31
CA PHE A 105 -10.65 -1.55 -3.64
C PHE A 105 -9.90 -2.66 -2.88
N LEU A 106 -10.24 -2.85 -1.61
CA LEU A 106 -9.53 -3.76 -0.72
C LEU A 106 -10.10 -5.18 -0.70
N ALA A 107 -9.26 -6.12 -0.28
CA ALA A 107 -9.58 -7.52 0.03
C ALA A 107 -9.25 -7.82 1.52
N PRO A 108 -9.87 -8.85 2.14
CA PRO A 108 -9.90 -9.01 3.59
C PRO A 108 -8.55 -9.37 4.27
N THR A 109 -8.31 -8.96 5.53
CA THR A 109 -7.04 -9.13 6.30
C THR A 109 -7.20 -9.81 7.65
N MET A 110 -6.19 -10.55 8.17
CA MET A 110 -6.24 -11.21 9.50
C MET A 110 -5.02 -10.90 10.38
N ARG A 111 -5.17 -10.23 11.52
CA ARG A 111 -4.03 -9.85 12.39
C ARG A 111 -3.88 -10.75 13.62
N GLU A 112 -2.65 -11.22 13.87
CA GLU A 112 -2.20 -11.86 15.12
C GLU A 112 -3.14 -12.97 15.65
N ILE A 113 -3.39 -13.98 14.81
CA ILE A 113 -4.24 -15.09 15.18
C ILE A 113 -3.47 -16.02 16.12
N ASN A 114 -3.83 -15.97 17.41
CA ASN A 114 -3.31 -16.82 18.48
C ASN A 114 -1.77 -16.79 18.63
N LYS A 115 -1.11 -15.67 18.30
CA LYS A 115 0.36 -15.50 18.27
C LYS A 115 1.12 -16.50 17.39
N LYS A 116 0.43 -17.25 16.53
CA LYS A 116 1.03 -18.27 15.64
C LYS A 116 1.32 -17.72 14.25
N PHE A 117 0.45 -16.83 13.78
CA PHE A 117 0.64 -16.15 12.52
C PHE A 117 0.03 -14.75 12.51
N SER A 118 0.51 -13.91 11.59
CA SER A 118 -0.07 -12.61 11.32
C SER A 118 -0.14 -12.37 9.82
N VAL A 119 -1.28 -11.89 9.33
CA VAL A 119 -1.45 -11.39 7.98
C VAL A 119 -1.53 -9.86 8.02
N ARG A 120 -0.64 -9.19 7.29
CA ARG A 120 -0.59 -7.72 7.19
C ARG A 120 -0.65 -7.29 5.74
N TYR A 121 -1.25 -6.15 5.48
CA TYR A 121 -1.38 -5.60 4.13
C TYR A 121 -0.56 -4.33 4.03
N TYR A 122 0.09 -4.17 2.90
CA TYR A 122 0.99 -3.08 2.61
C TYR A 122 0.58 -2.44 1.30
N LEU A 123 0.57 -1.11 1.26
CA LEU A 123 0.64 -0.40 -0.01
C LEU A 123 2.11 -0.25 -0.35
N ASN A 124 2.46 -0.64 -1.57
CA ASN A 124 3.79 -0.53 -2.11
C ASN A 124 3.72 0.36 -3.35
N LEU A 125 4.28 1.56 -3.24
CA LEU A 125 4.42 2.45 -4.39
C LEU A 125 5.70 2.07 -5.14
N VAL A 126 5.56 1.79 -6.43
CA VAL A 126 6.62 1.36 -7.34
C VAL A 126 6.77 2.40 -8.44
N LEU A 127 8.01 2.77 -8.74
CA LEU A 127 8.35 3.68 -9.81
C LEU A 127 9.57 3.15 -10.57
N ILE A 128 9.49 3.17 -11.89
CA ILE A 128 10.57 2.77 -12.80
C ILE A 128 10.86 3.96 -13.72
N ASP A 129 12.12 4.33 -13.86
CA ASP A 129 12.55 5.39 -14.78
C ASP A 129 13.00 4.86 -16.16
N GLU A 130 13.31 5.76 -17.10
CA GLU A 130 13.80 5.38 -18.44
C GLU A 130 15.15 4.64 -18.43
N GLU A 131 15.91 4.68 -17.33
CA GLU A 131 17.17 3.94 -17.16
C GLU A 131 16.98 2.57 -16.49
N GLU A 132 15.72 2.10 -16.37
CA GLU A 132 15.32 0.87 -15.68
C GLU A 132 15.68 0.86 -14.18
N ARG A 133 15.88 2.03 -13.56
CA ARG A 133 16.08 2.12 -12.10
C ARG A 133 14.72 2.01 -11.42
N CYS A 134 14.63 1.10 -10.45
CA CYS A 134 13.41 0.86 -9.69
C CYS A 134 13.47 1.50 -8.30
N TYR A 135 12.44 2.27 -7.95
CA TYR A 135 12.26 2.92 -6.67
C TYR A 135 11.00 2.39 -5.99
N PHE A 136 11.12 2.07 -4.69
CA PHE A 136 10.06 1.43 -3.94
C PHE A 136 9.84 2.14 -2.60
N LYS A 137 8.58 2.31 -2.21
CA LYS A 137 8.22 2.73 -0.86
C LYS A 137 7.01 1.95 -0.38
N GLN A 138 7.19 1.29 0.76
CA GLN A 138 6.17 0.44 1.35
C GLN A 138 5.69 1.01 2.69
N GLN A 139 4.38 1.08 2.90
CA GLN A 139 3.78 1.48 4.17
C GLN A 139 2.75 0.45 4.63
N VAL A 140 2.86 0.02 5.90
CA VAL A 140 1.92 -0.89 6.55
C VAL A 140 0.58 -0.19 6.67
N HIS A 141 -0.50 -0.87 6.26
CA HIS A 141 -1.86 -0.45 6.56
C HIS A 141 -2.52 -1.46 7.48
N ALA A 142 -3.16 -0.96 8.54
CA ALA A 142 -3.87 -1.81 9.47
C ALA A 142 -5.30 -2.06 8.96
N VAL A 143 -5.45 -3.01 8.05
CA VAL A 143 -6.78 -3.52 7.68
C VAL A 143 -7.22 -4.52 8.77
N LYS A 144 -8.42 -4.33 9.31
CA LYS A 144 -8.95 -5.17 10.40
C LYS A 144 -10.38 -5.61 10.07
N VAL A 145 -10.65 -6.91 10.19
CA VAL A 145 -12.01 -7.51 10.14
C VAL A 145 -12.82 -7.05 11.33
#